data_AF-A0A354FP33-F1
#
_entry.id   AF-A0A354FP33-F1
#
_cell.length_a   1.000
_cell.length_b   1.000
_cell.length_c   1.000
_cell.angle_alpha   90.00
_cell.angle_beta   90.00
_cell.angle_gamma   90.00
#
_symmetry.space_group_name_H-M   'P 1'
#
loop_
_entity.id
_entity.type
_entity.pdbx_description
1 polymer ?
#
loop_
_entity_poly.entity_id
_entity_poly.type
_entity_poly.pdbx_seq_one_letter_code
_entity_poly.pdbx_strand_id
1 'polypeptide(L)'
;GKLNEAQSLHLAQTRPEEELYDLSKDPWEIHNLAADPAHKNRLAAFRKLLMKWVEDSNDQGRFPESEAMFDSDMTASLSTGLRKKDPVHARKLRANITLMKKWQAEGK
;
A
#
# COMPACT_ATOMS: atom_id res chain seq x y z
N GLY A 1 -18.25 17.65 7.06
CA GLY A 1 -17.31 18.78 6.83
C GLY A 1 -16.57 18.57 5.52
N LYS A 2 -15.86 19.58 5.01
CA LYS A 2 -14.92 19.45 3.88
C LYS A 2 -13.49 19.47 4.41
N LEU A 3 -12.59 18.70 3.80
CA LEU A 3 -11.17 18.70 4.12
C LEU A 3 -10.52 20.01 3.69
N ASN A 4 -9.53 20.47 4.44
CA ASN A 4 -8.63 21.52 3.98
C ASN A 4 -7.55 20.94 3.04
N GLU A 5 -6.70 21.79 2.49
CA GLU A 5 -5.65 21.39 1.54
C GLU A 5 -4.72 20.32 2.12
N ALA A 6 -4.13 20.57 3.29
CA ALA A 6 -3.24 19.63 3.98
C ALA A 6 -3.89 18.26 4.27
N GLN A 7 -5.14 18.26 4.73
CA GLN A 7 -5.93 17.04 4.99
C GLN A 7 -6.25 16.29 3.70
N SER A 8 -6.49 17.02 2.61
CA SER A 8 -6.82 16.44 1.31
C SER A 8 -5.65 15.68 0.71
N LEU A 9 -4.40 16.10 0.98
CA LEU A 9 -3.21 15.37 0.53
C LEU A 9 -3.12 13.99 1.16
N HIS A 10 -3.36 13.88 2.46
CA HIS A 10 -3.27 12.61 3.21
C HIS A 10 -4.39 11.63 2.86
N LEU A 11 -5.54 12.14 2.43
CA LEU A 11 -6.72 11.36 2.04
C LEU A 11 -6.93 11.33 0.52
N ALA A 12 -5.91 11.69 -0.25
CA ALA A 12 -5.97 11.66 -1.70
C ALA A 12 -6.21 10.23 -2.19
N GLN A 13 -7.07 10.08 -3.20
CA GLN A 13 -7.36 8.78 -3.81
C GLN A 13 -6.11 8.17 -4.47
N THR A 14 -5.20 9.02 -4.96
CA THR A 14 -3.92 8.64 -5.54
C THR A 14 -2.84 9.52 -4.96
N ARG A 15 -1.70 8.91 -4.63
CA ARG A 15 -0.50 9.61 -4.15
C ARG A 15 0.57 9.56 -5.24
N PRO A 16 1.49 10.53 -5.28
CA PRO A 16 2.67 10.43 -6.11
C PRO A 16 3.45 9.15 -5.82
N GLU A 17 4.16 8.63 -6.83
CA GLU A 17 5.01 7.44 -6.67
C GLU A 17 6.09 7.65 -5.59
N GLU A 18 6.58 8.88 -5.47
CA GLU A 18 7.59 9.25 -4.48
C GLU A 18 7.27 10.59 -3.83
N GLU A 19 7.57 10.65 -2.53
CA GLU A 19 7.40 11.82 -1.69
C GLU A 19 8.71 12.10 -0.94
N LEU A 20 9.20 13.34 -1.01
CA LEU A 20 10.43 13.79 -0.37
C LEU A 20 10.16 15.07 0.42
N TYR A 21 10.44 15.05 1.72
CA TYR A 21 10.18 16.18 2.61
C TYR A 21 11.46 16.65 3.32
N ASP A 22 11.60 17.96 3.51
CA ASP A 22 12.62 18.56 4.37
C ASP A 22 12.00 18.78 5.75
N LEU A 23 12.09 17.77 6.64
CA LEU A 23 11.46 17.80 7.97
C LEU A 23 11.90 18.98 8.86
N SER A 24 13.05 19.60 8.55
CA SER A 24 13.50 20.79 9.29
C SER A 24 12.67 22.04 8.98
N LYS A 25 12.07 22.09 7.78
CA LYS A 25 11.26 23.21 7.29
C LYS A 25 9.77 22.85 7.17
N ASP A 26 9.49 21.58 6.94
CA ASP A 26 8.16 21.01 6.74
C ASP A 26 7.96 19.80 7.67
N PRO A 27 7.77 20.04 8.99
CA PRO A 27 7.60 18.97 9.98
C PRO A 27 6.29 18.19 9.81
N TRP A 28 5.37 18.67 8.97
CA TRP A 28 4.06 18.08 8.73
C TRP A 28 3.94 17.42 7.34
N GLU A 29 5.04 17.37 6.58
CA GLU A 29 5.13 16.66 5.31
C GLU A 29 4.06 17.10 4.29
N ILE A 30 3.81 18.42 4.22
CA ILE A 30 2.81 19.02 3.34
C ILE A 30 3.39 19.31 1.95
N HIS A 31 4.68 19.61 1.86
CA HIS A 31 5.34 20.12 0.66
C HIS A 31 6.27 19.06 0.05
N ASN A 32 5.72 18.23 -0.84
CA ASN A 32 6.50 17.20 -1.54
C ASN A 32 7.53 17.83 -2.52
N LEU A 33 8.81 17.58 -2.27
CA LEU A 33 9.96 18.03 -3.05
C LEU A 33 10.43 17.02 -4.12
N ALA A 34 9.77 15.88 -4.26
CA ALA A 34 10.25 14.79 -5.13
C ALA A 34 10.35 15.20 -6.62
N ALA A 35 9.48 16.11 -7.07
CA ALA A 35 9.48 16.64 -8.43
C ALA A 35 10.43 17.85 -8.62
N ASP A 36 11.02 18.39 -7.56
CA ASP A 36 11.91 19.55 -7.63
C ASP A 36 13.31 19.15 -8.16
N PRO A 37 13.76 19.70 -9.31
CA PRO A 37 15.09 19.41 -9.85
C PRO A 37 16.24 19.70 -8.88
N ALA A 38 16.08 20.66 -7.96
CA ALA A 38 17.09 21.00 -6.95
C ALA A 38 17.37 19.82 -6.00
N HIS A 39 16.40 18.92 -5.82
CA HIS A 39 16.47 17.79 -4.91
C HIS A 39 16.75 16.43 -5.59
N LYS A 40 16.92 16.41 -6.92
CA LYS A 40 17.13 15.18 -7.71
C LYS A 40 18.25 14.28 -7.19
N ASN A 41 19.39 14.87 -6.81
CA ASN A 41 20.54 14.11 -6.30
C ASN A 41 20.24 13.45 -4.94
N ARG A 42 19.51 14.16 -4.07
CA ARG A 42 19.09 13.63 -2.76
C ARG A 42 18.12 12.47 -2.93
N LEU A 43 17.11 12.65 -3.77
CA LEU A 43 16.13 11.61 -4.08
C LEU A 43 16.80 10.36 -4.64
N ALA A 44 17.71 10.51 -5.61
CA ALA A 44 18.47 9.40 -6.17
C ALA A 44 19.34 8.67 -5.13
N ALA A 45 19.92 9.39 -4.16
CA ALA A 45 20.68 8.78 -3.08
C ALA A 45 19.79 7.95 -2.14
N PHE A 46 18.60 8.46 -1.80
CA PHE A 46 17.65 7.75 -0.95
C PHE A 46 17.04 6.52 -1.64
N ARG A 47 16.75 6.60 -2.95
CA ARG A 47 16.37 5.40 -3.74
C ARG A 47 17.40 4.30 -3.64
N LYS A 48 18.68 4.63 -3.82
CA LYS A 48 19.78 3.65 -3.73
C LYS A 48 19.88 3.04 -2.33
N LEU A 49 19.73 3.87 -1.29
CA LEU A 49 19.75 3.40 0.10
C LEU A 49 18.59 2.43 0.38
N LEU A 50 17.37 2.77 -0.06
CA LEU A 50 16.20 1.92 0.08
C LEU A 50 16.37 0.60 -0.67
N MET A 51 16.75 0.64 -1.95
CA MET A 51 16.95 -0.56 -2.76
C MET A 51 17.99 -1.49 -2.15
N LYS A 52 19.09 -0.93 -1.63
CA LYS A 52 20.09 -1.72 -0.90
C LYS A 52 19.49 -2.41 0.32
N TRP A 53 18.68 -1.71 1.11
CA TRP A 53 18.04 -2.31 2.29
C TRP A 53 17.04 -3.41 1.90
N VAL A 54 16.24 -3.20 0.85
CA VAL A 54 15.28 -4.18 0.31
C VAL A 54 16.02 -5.46 -0.11
N GLU A 55 17.17 -5.33 -0.77
CA GLU A 55 18.00 -6.48 -1.16
C GLU A 55 18.67 -7.16 0.05
N ASP A 56 19.34 -6.38 0.90
CA ASP A 56 20.10 -6.89 2.05
C ASP A 56 19.20 -7.60 3.07
N SER A 57 17.96 -7.13 3.25
CA SER A 57 16.97 -7.72 4.15
C SER A 57 16.20 -8.90 3.54
N ASN A 58 16.44 -9.21 2.27
CA ASN A 58 15.65 -10.13 1.48
C ASN A 58 14.14 -9.84 1.62
N ASP A 59 13.77 -8.58 1.42
CA ASP A 59 12.38 -8.13 1.57
C ASP A 59 11.48 -8.91 0.61
N GLN A 60 10.46 -9.57 1.18
CA GLN A 60 9.48 -10.36 0.45
C GLN A 60 8.41 -9.48 -0.22
N GLY A 61 8.30 -8.21 0.16
CA GLY A 61 7.41 -7.24 -0.49
C GLY A 61 7.78 -6.96 -1.96
N ARG A 62 8.98 -7.37 -2.40
CA ARG A 62 9.36 -7.37 -3.83
C ARG A 62 8.57 -8.35 -4.68
N PHE A 63 8.00 -9.37 -4.06
CA PHE A 63 7.28 -10.43 -4.73
C PHE A 63 5.80 -10.33 -4.37
N PRO A 64 4.90 -10.28 -5.36
CA PRO A 64 3.48 -10.41 -5.08
C PRO A 64 3.20 -11.70 -4.32
N GLU A 65 2.24 -11.67 -3.41
CA GLU A 65 1.74 -12.88 -2.76
C GLU A 65 1.25 -13.88 -3.82
N SER A 66 1.68 -15.14 -3.69
CA SER A 66 1.21 -16.19 -4.59
C SER A 66 -0.29 -16.47 -4.38
N GLU A 67 -1.01 -16.76 -5.46
CA GLU A 67 -2.44 -17.10 -5.37
C GLU A 67 -2.71 -18.27 -4.41
N ALA A 68 -1.79 -19.26 -4.36
CA ALA A 68 -1.91 -20.40 -3.46
C ALA A 68 -1.83 -20.00 -1.96
N MET A 69 -0.98 -19.03 -1.61
CA MET A 69 -0.89 -18.51 -0.25
C MET A 69 -2.16 -17.76 0.13
N PHE A 70 -2.62 -16.87 -0.76
CA PHE A 70 -3.87 -16.14 -0.57
C PHE A 70 -5.06 -17.10 -0.39
N ASP A 71 -5.16 -18.15 -1.21
CA ASP A 71 -6.22 -19.16 -1.10
C ASP A 71 -6.18 -19.94 0.21
N SER A 72 -4.98 -20.26 0.71
CA SER A 72 -4.79 -20.88 2.02
C SER A 72 -5.34 -20.00 3.14
N ASP A 73 -4.95 -18.72 3.15
CA ASP A 73 -5.38 -17.76 4.18
C ASP A 73 -6.89 -17.48 4.12
N MET A 74 -7.44 -17.40 2.92
CA MET A 74 -8.88 -17.23 2.72
C MET A 74 -9.68 -18.47 3.13
N THR A 75 -9.14 -19.66 2.92
CA THR A 75 -9.72 -20.93 3.40
C THR A 75 -9.80 -20.94 4.93
N ALA A 76 -8.73 -20.57 5.62
CA ALA A 76 -8.71 -20.44 7.08
C ALA A 76 -9.78 -19.43 7.56
N SER A 77 -9.87 -18.28 6.91
CA SER A 77 -10.86 -17.23 7.21
C SER A 77 -12.30 -17.69 7.04
N LEU A 78 -12.59 -18.45 5.99
CA LEU A 78 -13.92 -19.02 5.73
C LEU A 78 -14.26 -20.18 6.69
N SER A 79 -13.25 -20.91 7.15
CA SER A 79 -13.43 -22.06 8.04
C SER A 79 -13.72 -21.66 9.49
N THR A 80 -13.36 -20.43 9.89
CA THR A 80 -13.49 -19.91 11.26
C THR A 80 -14.95 -19.89 11.73
N GLY A 81 -15.22 -20.52 12.88
CA GLY A 81 -16.57 -20.69 13.44
C GLY A 81 -17.32 -19.37 13.72
N LEU A 82 -16.60 -18.27 13.97
CA LEU A 82 -17.18 -16.93 14.14
C LEU A 82 -17.86 -16.42 12.86
N ARG A 83 -17.26 -16.67 11.69
CA ARG A 83 -17.83 -16.22 10.39
C ARG A 83 -18.89 -17.17 9.86
N LYS A 84 -18.87 -18.45 10.27
CA LYS A 84 -19.94 -19.40 9.96
C LYS A 84 -21.29 -19.02 10.58
N LYS A 85 -21.28 -18.36 11.73
CA LYS A 85 -22.50 -17.93 12.45
C LYS A 85 -23.13 -16.65 11.89
N ASP A 86 -22.43 -15.92 11.02
CA ASP A 86 -22.94 -14.74 10.32
C ASP A 86 -22.96 -14.99 8.79
N PRO A 87 -24.08 -15.46 8.23
CA PRO A 87 -24.21 -15.74 6.80
C PRO A 87 -24.05 -14.50 5.91
N VAL A 88 -24.37 -13.29 6.41
CA VAL A 88 -24.24 -12.06 5.65
C VAL A 88 -22.77 -11.72 5.49
N HIS A 89 -22.01 -11.77 6.59
CA HIS A 89 -20.57 -11.53 6.55
C HIS A 89 -19.83 -12.58 5.73
N ALA A 90 -20.21 -13.85 5.82
CA ALA A 90 -19.62 -14.92 5.01
C ALA A 90 -19.84 -14.70 3.50
N ARG A 91 -20.99 -14.15 3.09
CA ARG A 91 -21.23 -13.79 1.67
C ARG A 91 -20.36 -12.62 1.23
N LYS A 92 -20.25 -11.57 2.04
CA LYS A 92 -19.39 -10.40 1.76
C LYS A 92 -17.92 -10.82 1.61
N LEU A 93 -17.43 -11.68 2.51
CA LEU A 93 -16.06 -12.18 2.44
C LEU A 93 -15.80 -12.93 1.14
N ARG A 94 -16.70 -13.84 0.73
CA ARG A 94 -16.56 -14.56 -0.56
C ARG A 94 -16.55 -13.60 -1.75
N ALA A 95 -17.45 -12.61 -1.77
CA ALA A 95 -17.48 -11.60 -2.83
C ALA A 95 -16.18 -10.79 -2.89
N ASN A 96 -15.62 -10.41 -1.72
CA ASN A 96 -14.34 -9.71 -1.65
C ASN A 96 -13.18 -10.59 -2.14
N ILE A 97 -13.14 -11.87 -1.77
CA ILE A 97 -12.13 -12.82 -2.27
C ILE A 97 -12.17 -12.89 -3.80
N THR A 98 -13.36 -13.02 -4.39
CA THR A 98 -13.54 -13.01 -5.84
C THR A 98 -13.07 -11.69 -6.47
N LEU A 99 -13.38 -10.55 -5.84
CA LEU A 99 -12.95 -9.24 -6.31
C LEU A 99 -11.43 -9.10 -6.29
N MET A 100 -10.76 -9.56 -5.23
CA MET A 100 -9.29 -9.49 -5.11
C MET A 100 -8.60 -10.32 -6.19
N LYS A 101 -9.08 -11.54 -6.45
CA LYS A 101 -8.56 -12.37 -7.56
C LYS A 101 -8.73 -11.70 -8.92
N LYS A 102 -9.87 -11.02 -9.13
CA LYS A 102 -10.10 -10.25 -10.36
C LYS A 102 -9.11 -9.08 -10.48
N TRP A 103 -8.87 -8.33 -9.41
CA TRP A 103 -7.92 -7.21 -9.43
C TRP A 103 -6.48 -7.67 -9.64
N GLN A 104 -6.07 -8.78 -9.02
CA GLN A 104 -4.77 -9.39 -9.28
C GLN A 104 -4.59 -9.72 -10.76
N ALA A 105 -5.60 -10.32 -11.41
CA ALA A 105 -5.56 -10.61 -12.84
C ALA A 105 -5.55 -9.35 -13.73
N GLU A 106 -6.04 -8.21 -13.23
CA GLU A 106 -5.99 -6.90 -13.88
C GLU A 106 -4.68 -6.14 -13.61
N GLY A 107 -3.77 -6.68 -12.77
CA GLY A 107 -2.52 -6.03 -12.38
C GLY A 107 -2.70 -4.85 -11.42
N LYS A 108 -3.76 -4.89 -10.60
CA LYS A 108 -4.06 -3.89 -9.55
C LYS A 108 -3.67 -4.37 -8.16
#